data_AF-A0A2N3KVT1-F1
#
_entry.id   AF-A0A2N3KVT1-F1
#
_cell.length_a   1.000
_cell.length_b   1.000
_cell.length_c   1.000
_cell.angle_alpha   90.00
_cell.angle_beta   90.00
_cell.angle_gamma   90.00
#
_symmetry.space_group_name_H-M   'P 1'
#
loop_
_entity.id
_entity.type
_entity.pdbx_description
1 polymer ?
#
loop_
_entity_poly.entity_id
_entity_poly.type
_entity_poly.pdbx_seq_one_letter_code
_entity_poly.pdbx_strand_id
1 'polypeptide(L)'
;MAAFLNNKRSSLLISIFAGFIAILVAGGAAWFYWPQIAKYITPPEKPDHLTLTPARFTDLDGWQSDNMQPALVAFQRSCERMLKRANDKDIGPDPRMGTVAQWRPACETALAIDTQTIRSEDLRTYFQTFFNPYRAGNNNDPVGLFTGYYEPELRGSLTRHDAYQTPLYLKPDDMIDIDLGAFRDELKGQKAVGRLTGSKLVPYFNRSEIEAGALSNRELELVWVDDAVDAFFLQIQGSGRIVLDDGSILKVGYAGTNGQAYFAIGRELIKRGALTPKTVSLQTIRQWLHDNPDQAEDVMNMNASYVFFRQLPGDPDAGPLGAQGVPLETERSLAVDRRFHAMGVPIWLETRDAMNVDRNFHQLMIAQDTGGAIRGPVRGDIFFGPGEKAALHAGHMNRQGQTYLLLPRSISIADSATNRQDKN
;
A
#
# COMPACT_ATOMS: atom_id res chain seq x y z
N MET A 1 -68.95 -57.43 31.94
CA MET A 1 -69.66 -57.51 33.23
C MET A 1 -68.84 -56.70 34.23
N ALA A 2 -69.36 -55.58 34.75
CA ALA A 2 -68.86 -54.72 35.86
C ALA A 2 -67.36 -54.25 35.88
N ALA A 3 -66.98 -53.06 36.36
CA ALA A 3 -67.67 -51.77 36.57
C ALA A 3 -66.62 -50.67 36.85
N PHE A 4 -66.94 -49.39 36.57
CA PHE A 4 -66.77 -48.17 37.41
C PHE A 4 -65.62 -48.15 38.46
N LEU A 5 -64.74 -47.15 38.67
CA LEU A 5 -64.56 -45.72 38.30
C LEU A 5 -63.03 -45.38 38.52
N ASN A 6 -62.44 -44.16 38.49
CA ASN A 6 -62.95 -42.78 38.44
C ASN A 6 -61.99 -41.75 37.75
N ASN A 7 -62.63 -40.70 37.23
CA ASN A 7 -62.20 -39.33 36.89
C ASN A 7 -60.94 -38.70 37.55
N LYS A 8 -60.02 -38.15 36.74
CA LYS A 8 -59.61 -36.73 36.83
C LYS A 8 -59.03 -36.18 35.52
N ARG A 9 -59.52 -35.01 35.09
CA ARG A 9 -59.07 -34.25 33.90
C ARG A 9 -57.82 -33.39 34.17
N SER A 10 -57.14 -33.06 33.08
CA SER A 10 -56.42 -31.79 32.80
C SER A 10 -55.26 -31.32 33.70
N SER A 11 -54.05 -31.31 33.13
CA SER A 11 -53.11 -30.15 33.16
C SER A 11 -51.77 -30.38 32.39
N LEU A 12 -51.49 -31.59 31.90
CA LEU A 12 -50.16 -32.00 31.42
C LEU A 12 -49.76 -31.55 29.99
N LEU A 13 -50.06 -30.29 29.60
CA LEU A 13 -49.71 -29.75 28.28
C LEU A 13 -49.12 -28.32 28.28
N ILE A 14 -48.84 -27.73 29.45
CA ILE A 14 -48.31 -26.35 29.56
C ILE A 14 -46.89 -26.29 30.16
N SER A 15 -46.38 -27.37 30.76
CA SER A 15 -45.09 -27.39 31.48
C SER A 15 -43.84 -27.69 30.63
N ILE A 16 -43.96 -28.06 29.36
CA ILE A 16 -42.80 -28.35 28.49
C ILE A 16 -42.21 -27.07 27.86
N PHE A 17 -42.98 -25.98 27.74
CA PHE A 17 -42.51 -24.74 27.10
C PHE A 17 -41.64 -23.84 28.01
N ALA A 18 -41.62 -24.09 29.32
CA ALA A 18 -40.80 -23.32 30.27
C ALA A 18 -39.34 -23.81 30.36
N GLY A 19 -39.07 -25.09 30.07
CA GLY A 19 -37.74 -25.68 30.19
C GLY A 19 -36.73 -25.21 29.12
N PHE A 20 -37.20 -24.90 27.91
CA PHE A 20 -36.33 -24.48 26.80
C PHE A 20 -35.84 -23.03 26.91
N ILE A 21 -36.53 -22.17 27.66
CA ILE A 21 -36.13 -20.77 27.86
C ILE A 21 -34.97 -20.67 28.86
N ALA A 22 -34.90 -21.56 29.85
CA ALA A 22 -33.84 -21.56 30.86
C ALA A 22 -32.44 -21.88 30.30
N ILE A 23 -32.34 -22.67 29.22
CA ILE A 23 -31.05 -22.99 28.57
C ILE A 23 -30.61 -21.87 27.61
N LEU A 24 -31.55 -21.14 26.99
CA LEU A 24 -31.24 -20.00 26.12
C LEU A 24 -30.66 -18.79 26.88
N VAL A 25 -31.07 -18.58 28.14
CA VAL A 25 -30.51 -17.49 28.98
C VAL A 25 -29.07 -17.77 29.41
N ALA A 26 -28.70 -19.04 29.66
CA ALA A 26 -27.31 -19.42 29.94
C ALA A 26 -26.39 -19.29 28.70
N GLY A 27 -26.90 -19.63 27.51
CA GLY A 27 -26.17 -19.44 26.25
C GLY A 27 -25.89 -17.98 25.92
N GLY A 28 -26.85 -17.08 26.21
CA GLY A 28 -26.69 -15.64 25.99
C GLY A 28 -25.54 -15.02 26.80
N ALA A 29 -25.36 -15.45 28.06
CA ALA A 29 -24.25 -15.00 28.89
C ALA A 29 -22.90 -15.49 28.34
N ALA A 30 -22.78 -16.77 27.99
CA ALA A 30 -21.56 -17.32 27.41
C ALA A 30 -21.15 -16.61 26.10
N TRP A 31 -22.12 -16.22 25.27
CA TRP A 31 -21.87 -15.51 24.01
C TRP A 31 -21.44 -14.05 24.23
N PHE A 32 -21.99 -13.36 25.23
CA PHE A 32 -21.56 -12.00 25.61
C PHE A 32 -20.15 -11.95 26.22
N TYR A 33 -19.73 -13.00 26.93
CA TYR A 33 -18.37 -13.10 27.46
C TYR A 33 -17.36 -13.71 26.48
N TRP A 34 -17.78 -14.34 25.37
CA TRP A 34 -16.88 -14.94 24.39
C TRP A 34 -15.80 -13.98 23.83
N PRO A 35 -16.08 -12.70 23.51
CA PRO A 35 -15.04 -11.75 23.07
C PRO A 35 -14.03 -11.41 24.17
N GLN A 36 -14.46 -11.41 25.44
CA GLN A 36 -13.57 -11.16 26.58
C GLN A 36 -12.71 -12.40 26.87
N ILE A 37 -13.31 -13.59 26.83
CA ILE A 37 -12.62 -14.87 27.04
C ILE A 37 -11.64 -15.16 25.89
N ALA A 38 -12.00 -14.85 24.63
CA ALA A 38 -11.08 -14.95 23.49
C ALA A 38 -9.81 -14.11 23.71
N LYS A 39 -9.94 -12.93 24.32
CA LYS A 39 -8.82 -12.04 24.69
C LYS A 39 -7.87 -12.62 25.76
N TYR A 40 -8.29 -13.69 26.46
CA TYR A 40 -7.47 -14.48 27.39
C TYR A 40 -7.09 -15.87 26.86
N ILE A 41 -7.70 -16.36 25.77
CA ILE A 41 -7.43 -17.66 25.16
C ILE A 41 -6.47 -17.56 23.96
N THR A 42 -6.50 -16.46 23.19
CA THR A 42 -5.37 -16.16 22.30
C THR A 42 -4.19 -15.72 23.19
N PRO A 43 -3.06 -16.46 23.22
CA PRO A 43 -1.86 -15.90 23.82
C PRO A 43 -1.54 -14.58 23.10
N PRO A 44 -1.07 -13.54 23.81
CA PRO A 44 -0.74 -12.28 23.16
C PRO A 44 0.24 -12.55 22.03
N GLU A 45 -0.14 -12.15 20.82
CA GLU A 45 0.71 -12.28 19.64
C GLU A 45 2.07 -11.67 19.98
N LYS A 46 3.14 -12.48 19.87
CA LYS A 46 4.47 -12.04 20.26
C LYS A 46 4.78 -10.78 19.45
N PRO A 47 5.22 -9.68 20.08
CA PRO A 47 5.49 -8.46 19.35
C PRO A 47 6.48 -8.75 18.22
N ASP A 48 6.16 -8.24 17.03
CA ASP A 48 6.99 -8.37 15.83
C ASP A 48 8.44 -7.99 16.17
N HIS A 49 9.38 -8.88 15.83
CA HIS A 49 10.80 -8.66 16.13
C HIS A 49 11.66 -9.12 14.96
N LEU A 50 12.38 -8.18 14.35
CA LEU A 50 13.33 -8.47 13.27
C LEU A 50 14.49 -9.34 13.80
N THR A 51 14.57 -10.56 13.32
CA THR A 51 15.72 -11.45 13.50
C THR A 51 16.54 -11.45 12.22
N LEU A 52 17.87 -11.40 12.34
CA LEU A 52 18.80 -11.37 11.21
C LEU A 52 19.83 -12.49 11.42
N THR A 53 19.77 -13.50 10.55
CA THR A 53 20.67 -14.67 10.59
C THR A 53 21.69 -14.54 9.46
N PRO A 54 23.01 -14.67 9.72
CA PRO A 54 24.02 -14.65 8.67
C PRO A 54 23.74 -15.69 7.57
N ALA A 55 23.93 -15.28 6.31
CA ALA A 55 23.82 -16.14 5.13
C ALA A 55 25.04 -15.96 4.21
N ARG A 56 25.12 -16.76 3.15
CA ARG A 56 26.12 -16.61 2.08
C ARG A 56 25.41 -16.34 0.76
N PHE A 57 26.06 -15.67 -0.18
CA PHE A 57 25.50 -15.47 -1.54
C PHE A 57 25.24 -16.78 -2.31
N THR A 58 25.81 -17.91 -1.88
CA THR A 58 25.49 -19.26 -2.41
C THR A 58 24.15 -19.81 -1.90
N ASP A 59 23.59 -19.20 -0.85
CA ASP A 59 22.34 -19.63 -0.21
C ASP A 59 21.13 -18.85 -0.77
N LEU A 60 21.38 -17.83 -1.61
CA LEU A 60 20.38 -17.01 -2.27
C LEU A 60 20.01 -17.64 -3.64
N ASP A 61 18.79 -18.16 -3.76
CA ASP A 61 18.28 -18.72 -5.02
C ASP A 61 18.23 -17.63 -6.09
N GLY A 62 18.75 -17.91 -7.27
CA GLY A 62 18.78 -16.98 -8.40
C GLY A 62 19.87 -15.89 -8.37
N TRP A 63 20.73 -15.82 -7.35
CA TRP A 63 21.74 -14.76 -7.22
C TRP A 63 22.64 -14.60 -8.47
N GLN A 64 22.96 -15.70 -9.13
CA GLN A 64 23.82 -15.71 -10.31
C GLN A 64 23.12 -15.24 -11.60
N SER A 65 21.78 -15.29 -11.65
CA SER A 65 20.97 -15.02 -12.84
C SER A 65 20.27 -13.67 -12.86
N ASP A 66 20.21 -12.94 -11.74
CA ASP A 66 19.56 -11.62 -11.70
C ASP A 66 20.32 -10.55 -12.48
N ASN A 67 19.56 -9.70 -13.17
CA ASN A 67 20.03 -8.45 -13.77
C ASN A 67 20.02 -7.35 -12.71
N MET A 68 21.14 -7.15 -12.04
CA MET A 68 21.27 -6.16 -10.95
C MET A 68 21.40 -4.71 -11.43
N GLN A 69 21.41 -4.42 -12.75
CA GLN A 69 21.59 -3.07 -13.27
C GLN A 69 20.48 -2.11 -12.80
N PRO A 70 19.17 -2.44 -12.88
CA PRO A 70 18.13 -1.52 -12.41
C PRO A 70 18.10 -1.46 -10.87
N ALA A 71 18.54 -2.53 -10.17
CA ALA A 71 18.73 -2.49 -8.72
C ALA A 71 19.83 -1.49 -8.31
N LEU A 72 20.92 -1.38 -9.09
CA LEU A 72 21.96 -0.38 -8.87
C LEU A 72 21.43 1.05 -9.12
N VAL A 73 20.65 1.27 -10.17
CA VAL A 73 20.02 2.58 -10.44
C VAL A 73 19.17 3.02 -9.23
N ALA A 74 18.34 2.14 -8.70
CA ALA A 74 17.59 2.39 -7.47
C ALA A 74 18.53 2.68 -6.29
N PHE A 75 19.59 1.88 -6.10
CA PHE A 75 20.53 2.03 -4.99
C PHE A 75 21.30 3.37 -5.03
N GLN A 76 21.73 3.81 -6.22
CA GLN A 76 22.38 5.11 -6.44
C GLN A 76 21.49 6.25 -5.93
N ARG A 77 20.22 6.30 -6.32
CA ARG A 77 19.25 7.31 -5.84
C ARG A 77 19.14 7.31 -4.31
N SER A 78 19.08 6.13 -3.69
CA SER A 78 19.07 5.99 -2.23
C SER A 78 20.38 6.47 -1.58
N CYS A 79 21.53 6.21 -2.21
CA CYS A 79 22.84 6.65 -1.75
C CYS A 79 23.00 8.17 -1.80
N GLU A 80 22.55 8.85 -2.85
CA GLU A 80 22.52 10.32 -2.88
C GLU A 80 21.74 10.90 -1.69
N ARG A 81 20.63 10.27 -1.31
CA ARG A 81 19.83 10.70 -0.15
C ARG A 81 20.52 10.38 1.17
N MET A 82 21.22 9.24 1.25
CA MET A 82 21.92 8.76 2.44
C MET A 82 23.17 9.60 2.74
N LEU A 83 24.02 9.88 1.76
CA LEU A 83 25.29 10.60 1.93
C LEU A 83 25.13 12.08 2.30
N LYS A 84 23.94 12.66 2.07
CA LYS A 84 23.52 14.00 2.54
C LYS A 84 23.31 14.08 4.07
N ARG A 85 23.38 12.96 4.79
CA ARG A 85 23.22 12.87 6.25
C ARG A 85 24.58 12.86 6.94
N ALA A 86 24.63 13.28 8.20
CA ALA A 86 25.85 13.23 9.00
C ALA A 86 26.31 11.78 9.26
N ASN A 87 27.62 11.57 9.30
CA ASN A 87 28.26 10.24 9.38
C ASN A 87 27.89 9.44 10.64
N ASP A 88 27.57 10.13 11.73
CA ASP A 88 27.22 9.56 13.03
C ASP A 88 25.79 9.00 13.11
N LYS A 89 24.95 9.22 12.09
CA LYS A 89 23.53 8.83 12.12
C LYS A 89 23.33 7.39 11.69
N ASP A 90 22.57 6.63 12.47
CA ASP A 90 22.04 5.32 12.10
C ASP A 90 21.23 5.42 10.81
N ILE A 91 21.36 4.46 9.89
CA ILE A 91 20.65 4.57 8.61
C ILE A 91 19.13 4.40 8.76
N GLY A 92 18.65 3.71 9.80
CA GLY A 92 17.23 3.52 10.11
C GLY A 92 16.96 3.06 11.55
N PRO A 93 15.84 2.37 11.81
CA PRO A 93 15.32 2.14 13.17
C PRO A 93 16.09 1.08 13.97
N ASP A 94 16.74 0.14 13.28
CA ASP A 94 17.54 -0.92 13.90
C ASP A 94 19.03 -0.54 13.82
N PRO A 95 19.72 -0.32 14.96
CA PRO A 95 21.12 0.08 14.96
C PRO A 95 22.05 -1.01 14.38
N ARG A 96 21.59 -2.27 14.29
CA ARG A 96 22.34 -3.34 13.60
C ARG A 96 22.45 -3.12 12.09
N MET A 97 21.66 -2.22 11.51
CA MET A 97 21.82 -1.79 10.12
C MET A 97 22.93 -0.73 9.94
N GLY A 98 23.52 -0.23 11.04
CA GLY A 98 24.73 0.60 11.04
C GLY A 98 24.51 2.07 10.70
N THR A 99 25.60 2.81 10.65
CA THR A 99 25.65 4.27 10.47
C THR A 99 25.96 4.69 9.04
N VAL A 100 25.66 5.94 8.68
CA VAL A 100 26.02 6.54 7.38
C VAL A 100 27.53 6.39 7.09
N ALA A 101 28.40 6.48 8.11
CA ALA A 101 29.83 6.23 7.96
C ALA A 101 30.16 4.81 7.46
N GLN A 102 29.45 3.78 7.93
CA GLN A 102 29.67 2.38 7.53
C GLN A 102 29.15 2.08 6.12
N TRP A 103 28.11 2.78 5.69
CA TRP A 103 27.53 2.68 4.34
C TRP A 103 28.27 3.52 3.30
N ARG A 104 28.98 4.57 3.73
CA ARG A 104 29.64 5.54 2.85
C ARG A 104 30.51 4.92 1.76
N PRO A 105 31.43 3.97 2.04
CA PRO A 105 32.29 3.40 0.99
C PRO A 105 31.52 2.65 -0.11
N ALA A 106 30.45 1.93 0.28
CA ALA A 106 29.59 1.24 -0.67
C ALA A 106 28.83 2.25 -1.54
N CYS A 107 28.25 3.28 -0.92
CA CYS A 107 27.51 4.31 -1.65
C CYS A 107 28.38 5.18 -2.57
N GLU A 108 29.57 5.60 -2.13
CA GLU A 108 30.49 6.39 -2.96
C GLU A 108 31.00 5.56 -4.14
N THR A 109 31.24 4.25 -3.95
CA THR A 109 31.58 3.34 -5.06
C THR A 109 30.39 3.11 -5.99
N ALA A 110 29.16 2.93 -5.47
CA ALA A 110 27.96 2.79 -6.29
C ALA A 110 27.74 3.99 -7.21
N LEU A 111 27.90 5.21 -6.69
CA LEU A 111 27.72 6.45 -7.44
C LEU A 111 28.80 6.70 -8.50
N ALA A 112 29.96 6.01 -8.40
CA ALA A 112 31.02 6.06 -9.40
C ALA A 112 30.84 5.06 -10.55
N ILE A 113 29.86 4.14 -10.46
CA ILE A 113 29.55 3.16 -11.51
C ILE A 113 28.63 3.80 -12.56
N ASP A 114 29.08 3.81 -13.81
CA ASP A 114 28.19 4.06 -14.96
C ASP A 114 27.30 2.84 -15.21
N THR A 115 26.00 3.03 -15.00
CA THR A 115 24.98 1.98 -15.17
C THR A 115 24.72 1.61 -16.62
N GLN A 116 25.16 2.40 -17.60
CA GLN A 116 24.97 2.11 -19.03
C GLN A 116 26.06 1.21 -19.62
N THR A 117 27.24 1.15 -19.00
CA THR A 117 28.42 0.44 -19.55
C THR A 117 28.91 -0.74 -18.70
N ILE A 118 28.49 -0.85 -17.44
CA ILE A 118 28.93 -1.94 -16.54
C ILE A 118 28.31 -3.30 -16.90
N ARG A 119 29.12 -4.37 -16.81
CA ARG A 119 28.69 -5.75 -17.06
C ARG A 119 28.03 -6.37 -15.82
N SER A 120 27.12 -7.32 -16.03
CA SER A 120 26.37 -7.98 -14.95
C SER A 120 27.27 -8.72 -13.94
N GLU A 121 28.40 -9.28 -14.39
CA GLU A 121 29.40 -9.92 -13.52
C GLU A 121 30.14 -8.92 -12.62
N ASP A 122 30.38 -7.70 -13.09
CA ASP A 122 31.04 -6.65 -12.31
C ASP A 122 30.05 -6.09 -11.25
N LEU A 123 28.76 -6.01 -11.58
CA LEU A 123 27.68 -5.67 -10.63
C LEU A 123 27.55 -6.72 -9.51
N ARG A 124 27.53 -8.01 -9.85
CA ARG A 124 27.53 -9.08 -8.83
C ARG A 124 28.77 -9.01 -7.95
N THR A 125 29.94 -8.76 -8.56
CA THR A 125 31.21 -8.59 -7.84
C THR A 125 31.16 -7.39 -6.91
N TYR A 126 30.57 -6.26 -7.33
CA TYR A 126 30.35 -5.08 -6.50
C TYR A 126 29.50 -5.42 -5.25
N PHE A 127 28.31 -6.00 -5.41
CA PHE A 127 27.47 -6.33 -4.25
C PHE A 127 28.12 -7.37 -3.32
N GLN A 128 28.83 -8.36 -3.88
CA GLN A 128 29.59 -9.33 -3.08
C GLN A 128 30.80 -8.72 -2.37
N THR A 129 31.42 -7.67 -2.93
CA THR A 129 32.55 -6.97 -2.31
C THR A 129 32.10 -6.12 -1.13
N PHE A 130 31.00 -5.38 -1.27
CA PHE A 130 30.59 -4.41 -0.25
C PHE A 130 29.68 -4.95 0.84
N PHE A 131 28.92 -6.02 0.59
CA PHE A 131 27.87 -6.48 1.51
C PHE A 131 28.01 -7.94 1.98
N ASN A 132 27.41 -8.24 3.12
CA ASN A 132 27.09 -9.58 3.61
C ASN A 132 25.55 -9.75 3.61
N PRO A 133 25.00 -10.90 3.16
CA PRO A 133 23.57 -11.16 3.26
C PRO A 133 23.18 -11.68 4.65
N TYR A 134 22.08 -11.17 5.18
CA TYR A 134 21.47 -11.61 6.43
C TYR A 134 19.99 -11.96 6.19
N ARG A 135 19.61 -13.22 6.37
CA ARG A 135 18.22 -13.69 6.22
C ARG A 135 17.35 -13.04 7.30
N ALA A 136 16.30 -12.34 6.88
CA ALA A 136 15.33 -11.73 7.77
C ALA A 136 14.36 -12.78 8.32
N GLY A 137 13.85 -12.52 9.53
CA GLY A 137 12.74 -13.25 10.11
C GLY A 137 11.91 -12.40 11.05
N ASN A 138 10.66 -12.80 11.28
CA ASN A 138 9.83 -12.34 12.39
C ASN A 138 9.94 -13.35 13.53
N ASN A 139 10.59 -12.99 14.64
CA ASN A 139 10.80 -13.92 15.76
C ASN A 139 11.44 -15.27 15.32
N ASN A 140 12.38 -15.22 14.36
CA ASN A 140 13.02 -16.33 13.64
C ASN A 140 12.18 -17.05 12.57
N ASP A 141 10.92 -16.68 12.33
CA ASP A 141 10.16 -17.15 11.15
C ASP A 141 10.61 -16.36 9.90
N PRO A 142 11.26 -17.01 8.91
CA PRO A 142 11.76 -16.33 7.71
C PRO A 142 10.68 -16.10 6.66
N VAL A 143 9.46 -16.62 6.84
CA VAL A 143 8.38 -16.55 5.86
C VAL A 143 7.56 -15.28 6.05
N GLY A 144 7.40 -14.53 4.98
CA GLY A 144 6.66 -13.28 4.94
C GLY A 144 5.69 -13.19 3.77
N LEU A 145 4.89 -12.12 3.75
CA LEU A 145 3.92 -11.87 2.69
C LEU A 145 4.39 -10.75 1.75
N PHE A 146 4.37 -11.03 0.46
CA PHE A 146 4.74 -10.11 -0.60
C PHE A 146 3.55 -9.83 -1.51
N THR A 147 3.25 -8.55 -1.67
CA THR A 147 2.17 -8.01 -2.50
C THR A 147 2.74 -7.11 -3.59
N GLY A 148 1.89 -6.49 -4.42
CA GLY A 148 2.35 -5.50 -5.38
C GLY A 148 1.49 -4.23 -5.43
N TYR A 149 2.14 -3.13 -5.84
CA TYR A 149 1.53 -1.84 -6.18
C TYR A 149 2.13 -1.30 -7.47
N TYR A 150 1.52 -0.27 -8.05
CA TYR A 150 1.87 0.26 -9.37
C TYR A 150 1.60 1.77 -9.45
N GLU A 151 2.14 2.45 -10.46
CA GLU A 151 1.81 3.83 -10.82
C GLU A 151 0.70 3.83 -11.87
N PRO A 152 -0.48 4.45 -11.61
CA PRO A 152 -1.51 4.61 -12.62
C PRO A 152 -0.98 5.42 -13.81
N GLU A 153 -1.19 4.90 -15.02
CA GLU A 153 -0.86 5.56 -16.28
C GLU A 153 -2.15 5.70 -17.08
N LEU A 154 -2.48 6.94 -17.46
CA LEU A 154 -3.62 7.30 -18.30
C LEU A 154 -3.11 7.96 -19.58
N ARG A 155 -3.98 8.14 -20.58
CA ARG A 155 -3.69 8.98 -21.74
C ARG A 155 -4.43 10.31 -21.60
N GLY A 156 -3.89 11.36 -22.20
CA GLY A 156 -4.52 12.67 -22.11
C GLY A 156 -4.02 13.72 -23.08
N SER A 157 -4.66 14.88 -23.03
CA SER A 157 -4.31 16.06 -23.79
C SER A 157 -4.45 17.31 -22.93
N LEU A 158 -3.60 18.31 -23.16
CA LEU A 158 -3.73 19.62 -22.51
C LEU A 158 -4.95 20.41 -23.01
N THR A 159 -5.61 19.94 -24.08
CA THR A 159 -6.82 20.54 -24.63
C THR A 159 -7.93 19.50 -24.80
N ARG A 160 -9.19 19.92 -24.73
CA ARG A 160 -10.34 19.03 -24.90
C ARG A 160 -10.60 18.74 -26.38
N HIS A 161 -10.47 17.49 -26.81
CA HIS A 161 -10.87 17.01 -28.14
C HIS A 161 -11.07 15.49 -28.16
N ASP A 162 -11.74 14.98 -29.19
CA ASP A 162 -11.90 13.56 -29.49
C ASP A 162 -12.27 12.69 -28.26
N ALA A 163 -11.40 11.78 -27.83
CA ALA A 163 -11.61 10.95 -26.65
C ALA A 163 -11.36 11.68 -25.32
N TYR A 164 -10.52 12.73 -25.31
CA TYR A 164 -10.11 13.45 -24.12
C TYR A 164 -11.22 14.41 -23.65
N GLN A 165 -12.21 13.83 -22.97
CA GLN A 165 -13.43 14.48 -22.53
C GLN A 165 -13.53 14.63 -21.01
N THR A 166 -12.69 13.93 -20.24
CA THR A 166 -12.74 13.94 -18.77
C THR A 166 -11.66 14.86 -18.18
N PRO A 167 -11.99 15.95 -17.48
CA PRO A 167 -10.99 16.85 -16.92
C PRO A 167 -10.41 16.32 -15.59
N LEU A 168 -9.09 16.39 -15.44
CA LEU A 168 -8.43 16.38 -14.14
C LEU A 168 -8.23 17.83 -13.69
N TYR A 169 -8.78 18.19 -12.52
CA TYR A 169 -8.78 19.57 -12.04
C TYR A 169 -7.60 19.92 -11.12
N LEU A 170 -7.05 21.12 -11.31
CA LEU A 170 -6.22 21.84 -10.35
C LEU A 170 -6.99 22.13 -9.05
N LYS A 171 -6.28 22.31 -7.92
CA LYS A 171 -6.92 22.80 -6.69
C LYS A 171 -7.47 24.23 -6.94
N PRO A 172 -8.78 24.48 -6.72
CA PRO A 172 -9.36 25.81 -6.90
C PRO A 172 -8.97 26.76 -5.75
N ASP A 173 -8.70 28.03 -6.07
CA ASP A 173 -8.32 29.06 -5.08
C ASP A 173 -9.43 29.44 -4.10
N ASP A 174 -10.70 29.20 -4.44
CA ASP A 174 -11.85 29.41 -3.54
C ASP A 174 -12.08 28.25 -2.55
N MET A 175 -11.24 27.21 -2.60
CA MET A 175 -11.32 26.04 -1.74
C MET A 175 -10.59 26.27 -0.40
N ILE A 176 -11.37 26.55 0.64
CA ILE A 176 -10.91 26.91 1.98
C ILE A 176 -10.84 25.66 2.86
N ASP A 177 -9.64 25.30 3.31
CA ASP A 177 -9.40 24.29 4.34
C ASP A 177 -9.68 24.88 5.74
N ILE A 178 -10.57 24.24 6.50
CA ILE A 178 -11.08 24.73 7.79
C ILE A 178 -10.65 23.77 8.91
N ASP A 179 -9.80 24.23 9.83
CA ASP A 179 -9.53 23.52 11.09
C ASP A 179 -10.68 23.77 12.06
N LEU A 180 -11.50 22.75 12.31
CA LEU A 180 -12.65 22.86 13.21
C LEU A 180 -12.20 22.97 14.67
N GLY A 181 -11.01 22.47 15.00
CA GLY A 181 -10.38 22.59 16.32
C GLY A 181 -10.04 24.03 16.71
N ALA A 182 -9.89 24.93 15.73
CA ALA A 182 -9.70 26.36 15.98
C ALA A 182 -11.00 27.07 16.44
N PHE A 183 -12.16 26.46 16.22
CA PHE A 183 -13.46 26.99 16.65
C PHE A 183 -13.95 26.38 17.96
N ARG A 184 -13.68 25.09 18.20
CA ARG A 184 -14.10 24.35 19.40
C ARG A 184 -13.10 23.24 19.76
N ASP A 185 -12.76 23.14 21.04
CA ASP A 185 -11.83 22.11 21.53
C ASP A 185 -12.30 20.68 21.25
N GLU A 186 -13.62 20.42 21.29
CA GLU A 186 -14.19 19.08 20.99
C GLU A 186 -13.93 18.62 19.54
N LEU A 187 -13.63 19.57 18.63
CA LEU A 187 -13.43 19.31 17.20
C LEU A 187 -11.94 19.26 16.81
N LYS A 188 -11.02 19.27 17.77
CA LYS A 188 -9.58 19.17 17.51
C LYS A 188 -9.23 17.94 16.68
N GLY A 189 -8.51 18.18 15.58
CA GLY A 189 -8.15 17.16 14.59
C GLY A 189 -9.19 16.91 13.50
N GLN A 190 -10.40 17.47 13.62
CA GLN A 190 -11.41 17.44 12.55
C GLN A 190 -11.21 18.62 11.59
N LYS A 191 -11.45 18.37 10.30
CA LYS A 191 -11.36 19.37 9.24
C LYS A 191 -12.62 19.37 8.40
N ALA A 192 -12.95 20.53 7.85
CA ALA A 192 -13.92 20.69 6.78
C ALA A 192 -13.28 21.43 5.60
N VAL A 193 -13.87 21.30 4.41
CA VAL A 193 -13.46 22.08 3.23
C VAL A 193 -14.69 22.78 2.69
N GLY A 194 -14.56 24.07 2.42
CA GLY A 194 -15.67 24.93 2.04
C GLY A 194 -15.29 25.98 1.00
N ARG A 195 -16.29 26.74 0.56
CA ARG A 195 -16.16 27.93 -0.29
C ARG A 195 -17.09 29.04 0.19
N LEU A 196 -16.79 30.28 -0.17
CA LEU A 196 -17.67 31.40 0.13
C LEU A 196 -18.82 31.50 -0.88
N THR A 197 -20.01 31.82 -0.40
CA THR A 197 -21.18 32.23 -1.19
C THR A 197 -21.77 33.48 -0.55
N GLY A 198 -21.45 34.64 -1.13
CA GLY A 198 -21.67 35.92 -0.45
C GLY A 198 -20.90 35.96 0.88
N SER A 199 -21.60 36.18 1.98
CA SER A 199 -21.04 36.19 3.34
C SER A 199 -21.06 34.83 4.07
N LYS A 200 -21.50 33.75 3.40
CA LYS A 200 -21.61 32.41 4.02
C LYS A 200 -20.50 31.48 3.56
N LEU A 201 -19.86 30.79 4.50
CA LEU A 201 -19.03 29.63 4.24
C LEU A 201 -19.94 28.40 4.10
N VAL A 202 -19.90 27.74 2.94
CA VAL A 202 -20.68 26.54 2.61
C VAL A 202 -19.74 25.40 2.25
N PRO A 203 -20.16 24.11 2.31
CA PRO A 203 -19.34 22.99 1.85
C PRO A 203 -18.86 23.17 0.42
N TYR A 204 -17.68 22.62 0.10
CA TYR A 204 -17.21 22.57 -1.28
C TYR A 204 -18.04 21.59 -2.11
N PHE A 205 -18.06 21.80 -3.43
CA PHE A 205 -18.84 20.98 -4.37
C PHE A 205 -18.51 19.49 -4.21
N ASN A 206 -19.56 18.65 -4.17
CA ASN A 206 -19.42 17.21 -4.18
C ASN A 206 -19.09 16.71 -5.60
N ARG A 207 -18.69 15.43 -5.74
CA ARG A 207 -18.38 14.83 -7.05
C ARG A 207 -19.46 15.10 -8.09
N SER A 208 -20.71 14.70 -7.85
CA SER A 208 -21.79 14.85 -8.84
C SER A 208 -22.02 16.29 -9.29
N GLU A 209 -21.79 17.29 -8.42
CA GLU A 209 -21.82 18.71 -8.80
C GLU A 209 -20.63 19.09 -9.71
N ILE A 210 -19.44 18.56 -9.43
CA ILE A 210 -18.22 18.80 -10.23
C ILE A 210 -18.33 18.14 -11.61
N GLU A 211 -18.73 16.86 -11.69
CA GLU A 211 -18.94 16.15 -12.97
C GLU A 211 -20.05 16.82 -13.80
N ALA A 212 -21.11 17.35 -13.15
CA ALA A 212 -22.16 18.15 -13.79
C ALA A 212 -21.73 19.59 -14.18
N GLY A 213 -20.45 19.94 -14.04
CA GLY A 213 -19.87 21.18 -14.54
C GLY A 213 -19.78 22.35 -13.56
N ALA A 214 -19.88 22.13 -12.24
CA ALA A 214 -19.71 23.21 -11.24
C ALA A 214 -18.34 23.91 -11.26
N LEU A 215 -17.35 23.34 -11.96
CA LEU A 215 -16.02 23.93 -12.18
C LEU A 215 -15.76 24.38 -13.63
N SER A 216 -16.71 24.21 -14.55
CA SER A 216 -16.52 24.55 -15.96
C SER A 216 -16.34 26.06 -16.18
N ASN A 217 -15.53 26.41 -17.18
CA ASN A 217 -15.17 27.80 -17.54
C ASN A 217 -14.41 28.56 -16.42
N ARG A 218 -13.68 27.83 -15.57
CA ARG A 218 -12.82 28.40 -14.52
C ARG A 218 -11.32 28.28 -14.82
N GLU A 219 -10.93 27.71 -15.96
CA GLU A 219 -9.54 27.48 -16.37
C GLU A 219 -8.76 26.64 -15.34
N LEU A 220 -9.43 25.63 -14.79
CA LEU A 220 -8.89 24.74 -13.74
C LEU A 220 -8.47 23.38 -14.28
N GLU A 221 -8.75 23.08 -15.54
CA GLU A 221 -8.45 21.82 -16.20
C GLU A 221 -6.93 21.67 -16.41
N LEU A 222 -6.28 20.82 -15.61
CA LEU A 222 -4.84 20.50 -15.71
C LEU A 222 -4.54 19.72 -16.99
N VAL A 223 -5.42 18.78 -17.32
CA VAL A 223 -5.33 17.87 -18.47
C VAL A 223 -6.68 17.18 -18.65
N TRP A 224 -7.02 16.83 -19.88
CA TRP A 224 -8.19 16.04 -20.23
C TRP A 224 -7.75 14.60 -20.51
N VAL A 225 -8.38 13.61 -19.89
CA VAL A 225 -8.07 12.18 -20.07
C VAL A 225 -9.18 11.45 -20.84
N ASP A 226 -8.84 10.32 -21.45
CA ASP A 226 -9.72 9.56 -22.34
C ASP A 226 -10.73 8.64 -21.62
N ASP A 227 -10.51 8.33 -20.34
CA ASP A 227 -11.39 7.46 -19.57
C ASP A 227 -11.75 8.05 -18.18
N ALA A 228 -13.06 8.11 -17.89
CA ALA A 228 -13.60 8.66 -16.65
C ALA A 228 -13.50 7.70 -15.45
N VAL A 229 -13.51 6.39 -15.69
CA VAL A 229 -13.27 5.38 -14.67
C VAL A 229 -11.81 5.47 -14.23
N ASP A 230 -10.88 5.61 -15.15
CA ASP A 230 -9.46 5.75 -14.83
C ASP A 230 -9.15 7.06 -14.11
N ALA A 231 -9.80 8.16 -14.50
CA ALA A 231 -9.76 9.42 -13.74
C ALA A 231 -10.24 9.22 -12.29
N PHE A 232 -11.33 8.48 -12.08
CA PHE A 232 -11.85 8.14 -10.76
C PHE A 232 -10.87 7.26 -9.94
N PHE A 233 -10.25 6.24 -10.55
CA PHE A 233 -9.24 5.43 -9.87
C PHE A 233 -7.97 6.22 -9.55
N LEU A 234 -7.51 7.09 -10.46
CA LEU A 234 -6.39 8.00 -10.21
C LEU A 234 -6.66 8.92 -9.01
N GLN A 235 -7.90 9.40 -8.85
CA GLN A 235 -8.32 10.18 -7.68
C GLN A 235 -8.31 9.35 -6.38
N ILE A 236 -8.60 8.04 -6.43
CA ILE A 236 -8.45 7.13 -5.28
C ILE A 236 -6.98 6.91 -4.91
N GLN A 237 -6.09 6.75 -5.92
CA GLN A 237 -4.65 6.56 -5.68
C GLN A 237 -3.94 7.87 -5.28
N GLY A 238 -4.44 9.02 -5.72
CA GLY A 238 -3.92 10.36 -5.38
C GLY A 238 -2.70 10.80 -6.19
N SER A 239 -2.10 9.93 -7.01
CA SER A 239 -1.02 10.26 -7.94
C SER A 239 -0.89 9.25 -9.06
N GLY A 240 -0.28 9.66 -10.16
CA GLY A 240 0.03 8.84 -11.32
C GLY A 240 0.62 9.69 -12.43
N ARG A 241 0.52 9.23 -13.66
CA ARG A 241 1.06 9.93 -14.82
C ARG A 241 0.16 9.83 -16.04
N ILE A 242 0.26 10.82 -16.90
CA ILE A 242 -0.55 10.97 -18.09
C ILE A 242 0.40 11.01 -19.28
N VAL A 243 0.24 10.07 -20.22
CA VAL A 243 0.92 10.10 -21.52
C VAL A 243 0.15 11.06 -22.41
N LEU A 244 0.78 12.17 -22.77
CA LEU A 244 0.20 13.20 -23.62
C LEU A 244 0.22 12.79 -25.10
N ASP A 245 -0.56 13.48 -25.94
CA ASP A 245 -0.64 13.22 -27.39
C ASP A 245 0.69 13.31 -28.15
N ASP A 246 1.65 14.10 -27.65
CA ASP A 246 3.00 14.20 -28.20
C ASP A 246 3.96 13.09 -27.69
N GLY A 247 3.45 12.19 -26.85
CA GLY A 247 4.20 11.12 -26.19
C GLY A 247 4.94 11.56 -24.92
N SER A 248 4.89 12.83 -24.54
CA SER A 248 5.51 13.31 -23.29
C SER A 248 4.71 12.88 -22.06
N ILE A 249 5.37 12.77 -20.91
CA ILE A 249 4.75 12.30 -19.66
C ILE A 249 4.48 13.48 -18.72
N LEU A 250 3.21 13.73 -18.42
CA LEU A 250 2.76 14.65 -17.38
C LEU A 250 2.52 13.89 -16.07
N LYS A 251 3.42 14.06 -15.09
CA LYS A 251 3.26 13.46 -13.76
C LYS A 251 2.33 14.31 -12.90
N VAL A 252 1.34 13.68 -12.28
CA VAL A 252 0.31 14.35 -11.48
C VAL A 252 0.24 13.78 -10.06
N GLY A 253 -0.02 14.65 -9.09
CA GLY A 253 -0.14 14.25 -7.70
C GLY A 253 -1.10 15.13 -6.92
N TYR A 254 -1.53 14.64 -5.78
CA TYR A 254 -2.49 15.28 -4.89
C TYR A 254 -2.13 16.74 -4.57
N ALA A 255 -3.12 17.62 -4.73
CA ALA A 255 -3.10 19.03 -4.34
C ALA A 255 -4.19 19.36 -3.31
N GLY A 256 -5.29 18.61 -3.26
CA GLY A 256 -6.37 18.81 -2.30
C GLY A 256 -7.54 17.85 -2.49
N THR A 257 -8.51 17.90 -1.58
CA THR A 257 -9.80 17.22 -1.71
C THR A 257 -10.92 18.18 -1.35
N ASN A 258 -12.12 17.98 -1.89
CA ASN A 258 -13.32 18.74 -1.56
C ASN A 258 -13.84 18.51 -0.12
N GLY A 259 -13.15 17.72 0.70
CA GLY A 259 -13.46 17.47 2.11
C GLY A 259 -14.67 16.58 2.36
N GLN A 260 -15.30 16.06 1.30
CA GLN A 260 -16.43 15.13 1.42
C GLN A 260 -15.93 13.73 1.80
N ALA A 261 -16.76 12.98 2.52
CA ALA A 261 -16.42 11.63 2.97
C ALA A 261 -16.27 10.65 1.79
N TYR A 262 -15.22 9.84 1.83
CA TYR A 262 -15.01 8.77 0.86
C TYR A 262 -16.06 7.66 1.01
N PHE A 263 -16.66 7.23 -0.11
CA PHE A 263 -17.54 6.07 -0.15
C PHE A 263 -16.90 4.94 -0.97
N ALA A 264 -16.75 3.77 -0.36
CA ALA A 264 -16.22 2.58 -1.01
C ALA A 264 -17.27 1.93 -1.93
N ILE A 265 -17.31 2.33 -3.20
CA ILE A 265 -18.31 1.90 -4.20
C ILE A 265 -18.43 0.37 -4.36
N GLY A 266 -17.36 -0.39 -4.12
CA GLY A 266 -17.41 -1.86 -4.09
C GLY A 266 -18.40 -2.45 -3.08
N ARG A 267 -18.74 -1.72 -2.01
CA ARG A 267 -19.80 -2.11 -1.06
C ARG A 267 -21.19 -2.06 -1.71
N GLU A 268 -21.44 -1.08 -2.58
CA GLU A 268 -22.68 -1.01 -3.34
C GLU A 268 -22.73 -2.12 -4.39
N LEU A 269 -21.63 -2.38 -5.12
CA LEU A 269 -21.59 -3.46 -6.11
C LEU A 269 -21.83 -4.85 -5.48
N ILE A 270 -21.37 -5.07 -4.24
CA ILE A 270 -21.74 -6.26 -3.46
C ILE A 270 -23.24 -6.25 -3.11
N LYS A 271 -23.78 -5.13 -2.64
CA LYS A 271 -25.21 -4.99 -2.29
C LYS A 271 -26.14 -5.20 -3.50
N ARG A 272 -25.71 -4.81 -4.70
CA ARG A 272 -26.40 -5.05 -5.98
C ARG A 272 -26.26 -6.49 -6.49
N GLY A 273 -25.40 -7.31 -5.87
CA GLY A 273 -25.09 -8.67 -6.34
C GLY A 273 -24.16 -8.72 -7.56
N ALA A 274 -23.61 -7.58 -7.99
CA ALA A 274 -22.69 -7.47 -9.12
C ALA A 274 -21.29 -8.03 -8.80
N LEU A 275 -20.84 -7.90 -7.55
CA LEU A 275 -19.58 -8.45 -7.05
C LEU A 275 -19.81 -9.25 -5.76
N THR A 276 -18.84 -10.07 -5.35
CA THR A 276 -18.90 -10.80 -4.08
C THR A 276 -17.83 -10.30 -3.10
N PRO A 277 -18.01 -10.46 -1.77
CA PRO A 277 -16.97 -10.14 -0.79
C PRO A 277 -15.64 -10.89 -0.99
N LYS A 278 -15.64 -12.00 -1.76
CA LYS A 278 -14.43 -12.78 -2.08
C LYS A 278 -13.73 -12.32 -3.37
N THR A 279 -14.45 -11.63 -4.26
CA THR A 279 -13.96 -11.24 -5.60
C THR A 279 -13.86 -9.74 -5.78
N VAL A 280 -14.35 -8.93 -4.84
CA VAL A 280 -14.21 -7.47 -4.87
C VAL A 280 -12.74 -7.07 -4.77
N SER A 281 -12.26 -6.34 -5.78
CA SER A 281 -10.93 -5.74 -5.83
C SER A 281 -11.02 -4.45 -6.66
N LEU A 282 -9.96 -3.64 -6.67
CA LEU A 282 -9.92 -2.46 -7.55
C LEU A 282 -10.09 -2.87 -9.02
N GLN A 283 -9.50 -4.01 -9.42
CA GLN A 283 -9.59 -4.56 -10.78
C GLN A 283 -11.01 -4.99 -11.13
N THR A 284 -11.72 -5.72 -10.26
CA THR A 284 -13.10 -6.17 -10.57
C THR A 284 -14.13 -5.04 -10.48
N ILE A 285 -13.88 -4.01 -9.67
CA ILE A 285 -14.67 -2.77 -9.68
C ILE A 285 -14.43 -1.99 -10.98
N ARG A 286 -13.16 -1.80 -11.39
CA ARG A 286 -12.80 -1.11 -12.65
C ARG A 286 -13.43 -1.79 -13.85
N GLN A 287 -13.25 -3.11 -13.98
CA GLN A 287 -13.86 -3.91 -15.03
C GLN A 287 -15.39 -3.75 -15.06
N TRP A 288 -16.05 -3.86 -13.90
CA TRP A 288 -17.51 -3.69 -13.84
C TRP A 288 -17.98 -2.31 -14.33
N LEU A 289 -17.24 -1.24 -14.02
CA LEU A 289 -17.57 0.11 -14.48
C LEU A 289 -17.43 0.26 -16.00
N HIS A 290 -16.37 -0.27 -16.62
CA HIS A 290 -16.26 -0.27 -18.10
C HIS A 290 -17.31 -1.18 -18.77
N ASP A 291 -17.67 -2.29 -18.14
CA ASP A 291 -18.68 -3.24 -18.65
C ASP A 291 -20.13 -2.72 -18.51
N ASN A 292 -20.38 -1.71 -17.66
CA ASN A 292 -21.70 -1.15 -17.35
C ASN A 292 -21.69 0.39 -17.46
N PRO A 293 -21.35 0.97 -18.63
CA PRO A 293 -21.13 2.42 -18.78
C PRO A 293 -22.39 3.25 -18.51
N ASP A 294 -23.57 2.66 -18.71
CA ASP A 294 -24.91 3.20 -18.39
C ASP A 294 -25.17 3.38 -16.88
N GLN A 295 -24.39 2.73 -16.02
CA GLN A 295 -24.48 2.81 -14.56
C GLN A 295 -23.21 3.31 -13.88
N ALA A 296 -22.11 3.43 -14.63
CA ALA A 296 -20.79 3.73 -14.09
C ALA A 296 -20.76 5.10 -13.39
N GLU A 297 -21.32 6.13 -14.04
CA GLU A 297 -21.41 7.49 -13.50
C GLU A 297 -22.16 7.52 -12.16
N ASP A 298 -23.37 6.96 -12.11
CA ASP A 298 -24.20 6.87 -10.89
C ASP A 298 -23.46 6.16 -9.73
N VAL A 299 -22.76 5.07 -10.02
CA VAL A 299 -21.99 4.33 -9.01
C VAL A 299 -20.78 5.13 -8.52
N MET A 300 -20.04 5.78 -9.42
CA MET A 300 -18.91 6.64 -9.05
C MET A 300 -19.37 7.86 -8.25
N ASN A 301 -20.52 8.46 -8.61
CA ASN A 301 -21.13 9.61 -7.93
C ASN A 301 -21.60 9.31 -6.50
N MET A 302 -21.76 8.04 -6.09
CA MET A 302 -21.95 7.68 -4.69
C MET A 302 -20.75 8.07 -3.80
N ASN A 303 -19.55 8.18 -4.39
CA ASN A 303 -18.38 8.74 -3.74
C ASN A 303 -18.33 10.26 -3.93
N ALA A 304 -19.00 10.99 -3.04
CA ALA A 304 -19.01 12.45 -3.00
C ALA A 304 -17.61 13.10 -2.89
N SER A 305 -16.60 12.35 -2.43
CA SER A 305 -15.20 12.80 -2.36
C SER A 305 -14.59 12.98 -3.74
N TYR A 306 -14.00 14.15 -3.98
CA TYR A 306 -13.27 14.51 -5.18
C TYR A 306 -11.84 14.92 -4.83
N VAL A 307 -10.88 14.58 -5.69
CA VAL A 307 -9.45 14.90 -5.52
C VAL A 307 -8.98 15.82 -6.63
N PHE A 308 -8.26 16.86 -6.23
CA PHE A 308 -7.62 17.84 -7.09
C PHE A 308 -6.13 17.56 -7.19
N PHE A 309 -5.55 17.83 -8.35
CA PHE A 309 -4.17 17.53 -8.69
C PHE A 309 -3.32 18.78 -8.88
N ARG A 310 -2.02 18.54 -8.97
CA ARG A 310 -1.00 19.48 -9.46
C ARG A 310 0.00 18.69 -10.28
N GLN A 311 0.65 19.37 -11.23
CA GLN A 311 1.83 18.82 -11.88
C GLN A 311 2.93 18.57 -10.83
N LEU A 312 3.58 17.42 -10.92
CA LEU A 312 4.77 17.10 -10.14
C LEU A 312 6.02 17.47 -10.94
N PRO A 313 6.98 18.22 -10.37
CA PRO A 313 8.24 18.50 -11.03
C PRO A 313 9.15 17.27 -11.00
N GLY A 314 9.99 17.13 -12.01
CA GLY A 314 11.03 16.11 -12.06
C GLY A 314 11.25 15.56 -13.47
N ASP A 315 12.08 14.53 -13.53
CA ASP A 315 12.25 13.69 -14.71
C ASP A 315 10.92 12.97 -15.05
N PRO A 316 10.38 13.12 -16.28
CA PRO A 316 9.17 12.43 -16.72
C PRO A 316 9.31 10.90 -16.76
N ASP A 317 10.50 10.37 -17.04
CA ASP A 317 10.77 8.93 -17.20
C ASP A 317 11.01 8.22 -15.85
N ALA A 318 11.42 8.99 -14.82
CA ALA A 318 11.61 8.46 -13.48
C ALA A 318 10.28 8.02 -12.84
N GLY A 319 10.29 7.01 -11.97
CA GLY A 319 9.08 6.59 -11.24
C GLY A 319 8.55 7.62 -10.22
N PRO A 320 7.45 7.32 -9.51
CA PRO A 320 6.91 8.20 -8.49
C PRO A 320 7.87 8.30 -7.30
N LEU A 321 7.78 9.37 -6.51
CA LEU A 321 8.62 9.53 -5.31
C LEU A 321 8.10 8.64 -4.18
N GLY A 322 8.90 7.64 -3.78
CA GLY A 322 8.59 6.83 -2.59
C GLY A 322 8.84 7.59 -1.28
N ALA A 323 8.49 6.98 -0.15
CA ALA A 323 8.62 7.57 1.19
C ALA A 323 10.06 7.89 1.64
N GLN A 324 11.10 7.43 0.93
CA GLN A 324 12.48 7.91 1.09
C GLN A 324 12.71 9.30 0.48
N GLY A 325 11.83 9.75 -0.41
CA GLY A 325 11.95 10.99 -1.19
C GLY A 325 12.84 10.84 -2.44
N VAL A 326 12.85 9.65 -3.05
CA VAL A 326 13.59 9.33 -4.28
C VAL A 326 12.66 8.64 -5.29
N PRO A 327 12.90 8.76 -6.61
CA PRO A 327 12.11 8.07 -7.61
C PRO A 327 12.24 6.55 -7.51
N LEU A 328 11.09 5.88 -7.46
CA LEU A 328 10.99 4.42 -7.49
C LEU A 328 11.40 3.86 -8.86
N GLU A 329 11.79 2.59 -8.86
CA GLU A 329 12.33 1.86 -10.00
C GLU A 329 11.52 0.57 -10.20
N THR A 330 11.04 0.38 -11.42
CA THR A 330 10.16 -0.73 -11.81
C THR A 330 10.75 -2.08 -11.41
N GLU A 331 9.96 -2.87 -10.67
CA GLU A 331 10.32 -4.17 -10.11
C GLU A 331 11.55 -4.16 -9.18
N ARG A 332 12.12 -3.00 -8.84
CA ARG A 332 13.33 -2.89 -7.99
C ARG A 332 13.14 -2.08 -6.73
N SER A 333 12.09 -1.28 -6.62
CA SER A 333 11.73 -0.68 -5.34
C SER A 333 10.80 -1.59 -4.54
N LEU A 334 11.10 -1.73 -3.26
CA LEU A 334 10.28 -2.45 -2.28
C LEU A 334 9.75 -1.47 -1.23
N ALA A 335 8.44 -1.47 -1.00
CA ALA A 335 7.84 -0.82 0.15
C ALA A 335 7.99 -1.71 1.38
N VAL A 336 8.46 -1.17 2.50
CA VAL A 336 8.79 -1.94 3.72
C VAL A 336 8.23 -1.29 4.99
N ASP A 337 8.16 -2.06 6.08
CA ASP A 337 7.79 -1.54 7.39
C ASP A 337 8.97 -0.78 8.03
N ARG A 338 8.83 0.56 8.07
CA ARG A 338 9.81 1.50 8.64
C ARG A 338 10.04 1.36 10.15
N ARG A 339 9.30 0.49 10.84
CA ARG A 339 9.58 0.11 12.24
C ARG A 339 10.76 -0.86 12.35
N PHE A 340 11.04 -1.62 11.29
CA PHE A 340 12.08 -2.65 11.25
C PHE A 340 13.18 -2.33 10.24
N HIS A 341 12.83 -1.74 9.09
CA HIS A 341 13.74 -1.57 7.97
C HIS A 341 14.21 -0.13 7.78
N ALA A 342 15.50 0.02 7.48
CA ALA A 342 16.09 1.27 7.05
C ALA A 342 15.86 1.52 5.55
N MET A 343 15.63 2.78 5.19
CA MET A 343 15.46 3.18 3.79
C MET A 343 16.80 3.22 3.05
N GLY A 344 16.83 2.67 1.84
CA GLY A 344 18.01 2.51 0.99
C GLY A 344 18.74 1.18 1.15
N VAL A 345 18.29 0.28 2.03
CA VAL A 345 18.90 -1.04 2.18
C VAL A 345 18.59 -1.92 0.97
N PRO A 346 19.60 -2.56 0.33
CA PRO A 346 19.36 -3.59 -0.67
C PRO A 346 18.85 -4.87 0.01
N ILE A 347 17.81 -5.44 -0.56
CA ILE A 347 17.10 -6.63 -0.08
C ILE A 347 17.00 -7.60 -1.24
N TRP A 348 17.58 -8.79 -1.09
CA TRP A 348 17.27 -9.92 -1.97
C TRP A 348 15.91 -10.48 -1.57
N LEU A 349 14.99 -10.57 -2.52
CA LEU A 349 13.67 -11.19 -2.34
C LEU A 349 13.64 -12.54 -3.05
N GLU A 350 13.09 -13.56 -2.40
CA GLU A 350 12.73 -14.85 -2.98
C GLU A 350 11.26 -15.16 -2.72
N THR A 351 10.48 -15.32 -3.78
CA THR A 351 9.04 -15.62 -3.73
C THR A 351 8.61 -16.30 -5.04
N ARG A 352 7.32 -16.28 -5.37
CA ARG A 352 6.75 -16.80 -6.62
C ARG A 352 6.25 -15.67 -7.51
N ASP A 353 6.22 -15.92 -8.82
CA ASP A 353 5.75 -14.95 -9.80
C ASP A 353 4.24 -14.66 -9.63
N ALA A 354 3.87 -13.39 -9.87
CA ALA A 354 2.51 -12.88 -9.69
C ALA A 354 1.50 -13.54 -10.65
N MET A 355 1.93 -13.87 -11.87
CA MET A 355 1.09 -14.44 -12.93
C MET A 355 1.24 -15.96 -13.06
N ASN A 356 2.34 -16.55 -12.58
CA ASN A 356 2.57 -18.00 -12.62
C ASN A 356 3.22 -18.51 -11.31
N VAL A 357 2.44 -19.18 -10.45
CA VAL A 357 2.90 -19.65 -9.14
C VAL A 357 4.02 -20.72 -9.20
N ASP A 358 4.12 -21.46 -10.30
CA ASP A 358 5.15 -22.50 -10.48
C ASP A 358 6.53 -21.89 -10.78
N ARG A 359 6.58 -20.63 -11.23
CA ARG A 359 7.80 -19.88 -11.51
C ARG A 359 8.33 -19.17 -10.25
N ASN A 360 9.62 -19.29 -9.99
CA ASN A 360 10.29 -18.50 -8.95
C ASN A 360 10.38 -17.03 -9.38
N PHE A 361 10.25 -16.14 -8.40
CA PHE A 361 10.53 -14.71 -8.54
C PHE A 361 11.62 -14.38 -7.53
N HIS A 362 12.83 -14.17 -8.02
CA HIS A 362 13.99 -13.80 -7.22
C HIS A 362 14.69 -12.60 -7.84
N GLN A 363 15.07 -11.61 -7.03
CA GLN A 363 15.84 -10.45 -7.49
C GLN A 363 16.30 -9.55 -6.35
N LEU A 364 17.32 -8.74 -6.64
CA LEU A 364 17.76 -7.66 -5.78
C LEU A 364 16.83 -6.45 -5.93
N MET A 365 16.30 -5.98 -4.80
CA MET A 365 15.43 -4.81 -4.68
C MET A 365 15.99 -3.84 -3.62
N ILE A 366 15.52 -2.59 -3.59
CA ILE A 366 15.94 -1.57 -2.63
C ILE A 366 14.73 -1.08 -1.82
N ALA A 367 14.86 -1.01 -0.50
CA ALA A 367 13.84 -0.49 0.40
C ALA A 367 13.67 1.04 0.23
N GLN A 368 12.72 1.51 -0.57
CA GLN A 368 12.58 2.94 -0.92
C GLN A 368 11.24 3.56 -0.53
N ASP A 369 10.27 2.73 -0.13
CA ASP A 369 8.91 3.17 0.16
C ASP A 369 8.29 2.49 1.40
N THR A 370 7.07 2.88 1.76
CA THR A 370 6.30 2.28 2.86
C THR A 370 4.80 2.45 2.61
N GLY A 371 3.99 1.51 3.08
CA GLY A 371 2.53 1.59 3.00
C GLY A 371 1.88 1.35 4.36
N GLY A 372 0.70 1.94 4.60
CA GLY A 372 -0.02 1.79 5.88
C GLY A 372 -0.38 0.34 6.23
N ALA A 373 -0.53 -0.51 5.21
CA ALA A 373 -0.80 -1.95 5.31
C ALA A 373 0.48 -2.83 5.28
N ILE A 374 1.67 -2.22 5.13
CA ILE A 374 2.95 -2.93 5.08
C ILE A 374 3.50 -3.00 6.51
N ARG A 375 3.13 -4.07 7.21
CA ARG A 375 3.43 -4.32 8.62
C ARG A 375 4.16 -5.64 8.82
N GLY A 376 5.21 -5.61 9.62
CA GLY A 376 6.00 -6.77 10.03
C GLY A 376 7.42 -6.76 9.42
N PRO A 377 8.38 -7.49 10.02
CA PRO A 377 9.77 -7.49 9.58
C PRO A 377 10.00 -8.33 8.31
N VAL A 378 9.12 -9.28 7.98
CA VAL A 378 9.12 -9.98 6.69
C VAL A 378 7.81 -9.68 5.96
N ARG A 379 7.70 -8.46 5.45
CA ARG A 379 6.55 -7.96 4.67
C ARG A 379 7.06 -6.94 3.68
N GLY A 380 6.66 -7.06 2.42
CA GLY A 380 7.00 -6.07 1.40
C GLY A 380 5.95 -5.90 0.31
N ASP A 381 5.87 -4.71 -0.26
CA ASP A 381 5.08 -4.42 -1.46
C ASP A 381 6.02 -4.14 -2.63
N ILE A 382 5.87 -4.87 -3.73
CA ILE A 382 6.71 -4.72 -4.92
C ILE A 382 6.14 -3.59 -5.78
N PHE A 383 6.96 -2.60 -6.12
CA PHE A 383 6.57 -1.62 -7.12
C PHE A 383 6.71 -2.24 -8.52
N PHE A 384 5.61 -2.58 -9.17
CA PHE A 384 5.62 -3.18 -10.52
C PHE A 384 5.80 -2.15 -11.64
N GLY A 385 6.04 -0.88 -11.31
CA GLY A 385 6.14 0.18 -12.31
C GLY A 385 4.77 0.70 -12.75
N PRO A 386 4.66 1.21 -13.99
CA PRO A 386 3.48 1.92 -14.47
C PRO A 386 2.53 1.09 -15.35
N GLY A 387 1.30 1.59 -15.47
CA GLY A 387 0.35 1.19 -16.51
C GLY A 387 -0.26 -0.20 -16.33
N GLU A 388 -1.00 -0.64 -17.35
CA GLU A 388 -1.89 -1.81 -17.25
C GLU A 388 -1.15 -3.12 -16.92
N LYS A 389 0.02 -3.34 -17.53
CA LYS A 389 0.85 -4.52 -17.22
C LYS A 389 1.26 -4.52 -15.75
N ALA A 390 1.69 -3.38 -15.20
CA ALA A 390 2.05 -3.28 -13.79
C ALA A 390 0.83 -3.46 -12.88
N ALA A 391 -0.31 -2.87 -13.23
CA ALA A 391 -1.58 -3.03 -12.51
C ALA A 391 -2.03 -4.50 -12.42
N LEU A 392 -1.85 -5.26 -13.50
CA LEU A 392 -2.16 -6.68 -13.57
C LEU A 392 -1.26 -7.52 -12.66
N HIS A 393 0.07 -7.30 -12.72
CA HIS A 393 1.02 -8.02 -11.88
C HIS A 393 0.85 -7.64 -10.40
N ALA A 394 0.69 -6.35 -10.09
CA ALA A 394 0.41 -5.86 -8.75
C ALA A 394 -0.86 -6.49 -8.15
N GLY A 395 -1.95 -6.55 -8.93
CA GLY A 395 -3.22 -7.13 -8.50
C GLY A 395 -3.18 -8.65 -8.23
N HIS A 396 -2.30 -9.39 -8.91
CA HIS A 396 -2.14 -10.83 -8.70
C HIS A 396 -1.01 -11.19 -7.72
N MET A 397 -0.14 -10.23 -7.38
CA MET A 397 0.95 -10.44 -6.44
C MET A 397 0.40 -10.53 -5.01
N ASN A 398 0.38 -11.76 -4.52
CA ASN A 398 0.01 -12.12 -3.16
C ASN A 398 0.66 -13.49 -2.89
N ARG A 399 1.91 -13.48 -2.42
CA ARG A 399 2.75 -14.69 -2.32
C ARG A 399 3.54 -14.70 -1.03
N GLN A 400 3.75 -15.91 -0.50
CA GLN A 400 4.74 -16.11 0.55
C GLN A 400 6.15 -16.05 -0.02
N GLY A 401 7.10 -15.56 0.76
CA GLY A 401 8.50 -15.46 0.36
C GLY A 401 9.41 -15.23 1.55
N GLN A 402 10.69 -15.02 1.29
CA GLN A 402 11.70 -14.68 2.27
C GLN A 402 12.62 -13.58 1.74
N THR A 403 13.29 -12.87 2.65
CA THR A 403 14.20 -11.78 2.28
C THR A 403 15.56 -11.89 2.96
N TYR A 404 16.59 -11.38 2.29
CA TYR A 404 17.94 -11.24 2.83
C TYR A 404 18.36 -9.78 2.71
N LEU A 405 18.67 -9.13 3.83
CA LEU A 405 19.20 -7.78 3.83
C LEU A 405 20.69 -7.84 3.51
N LEU A 406 21.12 -7.05 2.53
CA LEU A 406 22.53 -6.86 2.22
C LEU A 406 23.04 -5.68 3.05
N LEU A 407 23.83 -5.96 4.08
CA LEU A 407 24.41 -4.96 4.97
C LEU A 407 25.92 -4.83 4.72
N PRO A 408 26.52 -3.62 4.77
CA PRO A 408 27.95 -3.42 4.55
C PRO A 408 28.82 -4.40 5.35
N ARG A 409 29.92 -4.89 4.76
CA ARG A 409 30.83 -5.86 5.41
C ARG A 409 31.47 -5.35 6.71
N SER A 410 31.47 -4.05 6.95
CA SER A 410 31.86 -3.40 8.20
C SER A 410 30.86 -3.59 9.35
N ILE A 411 29.71 -4.23 9.07
CA ILE A 411 28.67 -4.62 10.01
C ILE A 411 28.70 -6.13 10.18
N SER A 412 28.97 -6.56 11.42
CA SER A 412 28.84 -7.95 11.86
C SER A 412 27.70 -8.06 12.85
N ILE A 413 26.65 -8.80 12.49
CA ILE A 413 25.57 -9.14 13.42
C ILE A 413 25.93 -10.49 14.05
N ALA A 414 26.31 -10.48 15.33
CA ALA A 414 26.52 -11.71 16.08
C ALA A 414 25.21 -12.48 16.24
N ASP A 415 25.27 -13.81 16.13
CA ASP A 415 24.11 -14.67 16.22
C ASP A 415 23.35 -14.44 17.52
N SER A 416 22.06 -14.07 17.38
CA SER A 416 21.16 -13.79 18.51
C SER A 416 20.62 -15.10 19.13
N ALA A 417 21.51 -16.07 19.36
CA ALA A 417 21.17 -17.45 19.70
C ALA A 417 21.89 -18.02 20.94
N THR A 418 22.69 -17.23 21.67
CA THR A 418 23.25 -17.61 22.99
C THR A 418 23.51 -16.38 23.87
N ASN A 419 22.55 -16.03 24.74
CA ASN A 419 22.74 -15.34 26.04
C ASN A 419 21.39 -14.87 26.63
N ARG A 420 20.46 -15.81 26.88
CA ARG A 420 19.32 -15.57 27.78
C ARG A 420 18.89 -16.79 28.59
N GLN A 421 19.82 -17.72 28.81
CA GLN A 421 19.86 -18.62 29.95
C GLN A 421 21.18 -18.28 30.67
N ASP A 422 21.04 -17.72 31.88
CA ASP A 422 22.08 -17.36 32.89
C ASP A 422 21.87 -15.97 33.51
N LYS A 423 20.63 -15.73 33.98
CA LYS A 423 20.32 -14.94 35.18
C LYS A 423 19.08 -15.54 35.85
N ASN A 424 19.33 -16.50 36.76
CA ASN A 424 18.43 -16.75 37.89
C ASN A 424 18.45 -15.55 38.84
#